data_AF-M2AL36-F1
#
_entry.id   AF-M2AL36-F1
#
_cell.length_a   1.000
_cell.length_b   1.000
_cell.length_c   1.000
_cell.angle_alpha   90.00
_cell.angle_beta   90.00
_cell.angle_gamma   90.00
#
_symmetry.space_group_name_H-M   'P 1'
#
loop_
_entity.id
_entity.type
_entity.pdbx_description
1 polymer ?
#
loop_
_entity_poly.entity_id
_entity_poly.type
_entity_poly.pdbx_seq_one_letter_code
_entity_poly.pdbx_strand_id
1 'polypeptide(L)'
;MRLILAISLATLTVVSQPPKTFSQQAISKGDWTYRDGKPESVTFWYGTVLTRSEIDELSSYTSLTRIVMGNAGIDSEYVEIEDTLWKLRRLKNLEEVRLCKDGINNKDLKFIASLPKIRILEFNAHNGGEDRPICTDQCADHLCSAKTLQHLLIHDGQFTDKFVAKITQGLPELEELMMNSAELTDESLRLISERCKKLKSLSITSDHFTVEGLKHLDRLKKLERRSVSSPALRKTADPKEITKLLGTWEYVSATYEGEPMDVRENETITLTEDSWTLRRNGNLVSTSTWEINSTKSPKWLTQFTQGGKVNFVDRWVYKFDEEQLVICKSSWMDERRPNRFVSVGGDKQYLIVLRRTETNAKIE
;
A
#
# COMPACT_ATOMS: atom_id res chain seq x y z
N MET A 1 84.76 -19.81 5.91
CA MET A 1 84.49 -20.69 4.74
C MET A 1 83.14 -21.35 4.97
N ARG A 2 82.22 -21.26 4.00
CA ARG A 2 80.81 -21.65 4.09
C ARG A 2 80.63 -23.16 4.37
N LEU A 3 79.63 -23.52 5.18
CA LEU A 3 78.94 -24.81 5.07
C LEU A 3 77.43 -24.55 4.96
N ILE A 4 76.85 -25.06 3.88
CA ILE A 4 75.43 -25.01 3.55
C ILE A 4 74.76 -26.20 4.25
N LEU A 5 73.71 -25.97 5.03
CA LEU A 5 72.81 -27.03 5.49
C LEU A 5 71.43 -26.83 4.81
N ALA A 6 71.01 -27.84 4.05
CA ALA A 6 69.74 -27.89 3.37
C ALA A 6 68.59 -28.08 4.36
N ILE A 7 67.55 -27.26 4.25
CA ILE A 7 66.29 -27.41 4.99
C ILE A 7 65.29 -28.09 4.06
N SER A 8 64.89 -29.31 4.40
CA SER A 8 63.76 -30.00 3.75
C SER A 8 62.49 -29.66 4.53
N LEU A 9 61.59 -28.88 3.91
CA LEU A 9 60.24 -28.63 4.44
C LEU A 9 59.33 -29.80 4.02
N ALA A 10 58.95 -30.65 4.98
CA ALA A 10 57.81 -31.55 4.82
C ALA A 10 56.53 -30.79 5.16
N THR A 11 55.67 -30.55 4.17
CA THR A 11 54.34 -29.98 4.36
C THR A 11 53.40 -31.03 4.94
N LEU A 12 53.01 -30.88 6.21
CA LEU A 12 51.90 -31.62 6.81
C LEU A 12 50.58 -31.00 6.33
N THR A 13 49.87 -31.67 5.44
CA THR A 13 48.48 -31.33 5.10
C THR A 13 47.56 -31.84 6.21
N VAL A 14 47.14 -30.92 7.09
CA VAL A 14 46.01 -31.17 7.98
C VAL A 14 44.74 -31.16 7.13
N VAL A 15 44.21 -32.34 6.82
CA VAL A 15 42.87 -32.48 6.24
C VAL A 15 41.88 -32.11 7.34
N SER A 16 41.47 -30.83 7.39
CA SER A 16 40.31 -30.43 8.16
C SER A 16 39.07 -31.07 7.52
N GLN A 17 38.37 -31.93 8.26
CA GLN A 17 37.04 -32.36 7.85
C GLN A 17 36.17 -31.12 7.59
N PRO A 18 35.38 -31.10 6.49
CA PRO A 18 34.46 -30.00 6.28
C PRO A 18 33.49 -29.92 7.47
N PRO A 19 33.11 -28.71 7.92
CA PRO A 19 32.12 -28.58 8.98
C PRO A 19 30.86 -29.31 8.54
N LYS A 20 30.32 -30.17 9.41
CA LYS A 20 29.06 -30.89 9.17
C LYS A 20 27.99 -29.87 8.80
N THR A 21 27.63 -29.84 7.52
CA THR A 21 26.47 -29.12 6.98
C THR A 21 25.23 -29.70 7.62
N PHE A 22 24.77 -29.09 8.72
CA PHE A 22 23.41 -29.24 9.19
C PHE A 22 22.51 -28.32 8.37
N SER A 23 22.33 -28.62 7.07
CA SER A 23 21.19 -28.09 6.33
C SER A 23 20.07 -29.10 6.48
N GLN A 24 19.22 -28.90 7.49
CA GLN A 24 17.86 -29.40 7.34
C GLN A 24 17.32 -28.65 6.13
N GLN A 25 17.20 -29.32 4.99
CA GLN A 25 16.63 -28.72 3.79
C GLN A 25 15.24 -28.26 4.18
N ALA A 26 15.00 -26.95 4.04
CA ALA A 26 13.68 -26.41 4.30
C ALA A 26 12.67 -27.03 3.33
N ILE A 27 11.38 -26.76 3.55
CA ILE A 27 10.32 -27.15 2.61
C ILE A 27 10.77 -26.74 1.20
N SER A 28 10.66 -27.67 0.23
CA SER A 28 11.15 -27.46 -1.13
C SER A 28 10.48 -26.30 -1.86
N LYS A 29 9.30 -25.90 -1.38
CA LYS A 29 8.52 -24.75 -1.84
C LYS A 29 8.98 -23.47 -1.14
N GLY A 30 9.00 -22.38 -1.90
CA GLY A 30 9.26 -21.03 -1.43
C GLY A 30 10.75 -20.65 -1.46
N ASP A 31 10.98 -19.33 -1.40
CA ASP A 31 12.32 -18.75 -1.37
C ASP A 31 12.74 -18.50 0.08
N TRP A 32 13.78 -19.20 0.51
CA TRP A 32 14.27 -19.19 1.88
C TRP A 32 15.53 -18.33 2.01
N THR A 33 15.60 -17.59 3.11
CA THR A 33 16.84 -16.93 3.55
C THR A 33 17.31 -17.55 4.86
N TYR A 34 18.60 -17.46 5.13
CA TYR A 34 19.23 -18.09 6.28
C TYR A 34 20.15 -17.12 7.01
N ARG A 35 20.15 -17.21 8.34
CA ARG A 35 21.07 -16.53 9.23
C ARG A 35 21.69 -17.54 10.18
N ASP A 36 23.02 -17.56 10.26
CA ASP A 36 23.77 -18.49 11.10
C ASP A 36 23.37 -19.97 10.90
N GLY A 37 23.11 -20.34 9.63
CA GLY A 37 22.71 -21.70 9.25
C GLY A 37 21.27 -22.08 9.59
N LYS A 38 20.43 -21.14 10.06
CA LYS A 38 19.01 -21.38 10.38
C LYS A 38 18.09 -20.57 9.46
N PRO A 39 16.89 -21.09 9.12
CA PRO A 39 15.90 -20.33 8.35
C PRO A 39 15.53 -19.01 9.03
N GLU A 40 15.69 -17.90 8.33
CA GLU A 40 15.34 -16.55 8.82
C GLU A 40 14.02 -16.07 8.22
N SER A 41 13.85 -16.20 6.90
CA SER A 41 12.60 -15.84 6.23
C SER A 41 12.21 -16.83 5.15
N VAL A 42 10.92 -16.87 4.81
CA VAL A 42 10.42 -17.59 3.64
C VAL A 42 9.38 -16.78 2.88
N THR A 43 9.41 -16.87 1.55
CA THR A 43 8.38 -16.32 0.65
C THR A 43 7.78 -17.45 -0.19
N PHE A 44 6.46 -17.64 -0.11
CA PHE A 44 5.72 -18.54 -0.98
C PHE A 44 5.03 -17.72 -2.07
N TRP A 45 5.30 -18.02 -3.33
CA TRP A 45 4.78 -17.27 -4.48
C TRP A 45 3.36 -17.71 -4.86
N TYR A 46 2.73 -16.93 -5.74
CA TYR A 46 1.43 -17.23 -6.33
C TYR A 46 1.30 -18.69 -6.78
N GLY A 47 0.12 -19.28 -6.55
CA GLY A 47 -0.19 -20.64 -7.03
C GLY A 47 0.50 -21.74 -6.23
N THR A 48 1.29 -21.39 -5.21
CA THR A 48 1.80 -22.38 -4.26
C THR A 48 0.63 -22.98 -3.49
N VAL A 49 0.58 -24.32 -3.44
CA VAL A 49 -0.33 -25.07 -2.54
C VAL A 49 0.52 -25.62 -1.41
N LEU A 50 0.23 -25.23 -0.17
CA LEU A 50 0.87 -25.78 1.03
C LEU A 50 -0.02 -26.85 1.66
N THR A 51 0.50 -28.07 1.68
CA THR A 51 -0.16 -29.22 2.29
C THR A 51 -0.12 -29.14 3.81
N ARG A 52 -0.94 -29.97 4.47
CA ARG A 52 -0.94 -30.07 5.95
C ARG A 52 0.44 -30.39 6.54
N SER A 53 1.16 -31.33 5.92
CA SER A 53 2.51 -31.73 6.36
C SER A 53 3.52 -30.59 6.20
N GLU A 54 3.42 -29.80 5.13
CA GLU A 54 4.30 -28.66 4.90
C GLU A 54 4.03 -27.53 5.90
N ILE A 55 2.76 -27.28 6.27
CA ILE A 55 2.45 -26.31 7.34
C ILE A 55 2.93 -26.80 8.71
N ASP A 56 2.86 -28.11 8.98
CA ASP A 56 3.43 -28.70 10.19
C ASP A 56 4.94 -28.50 10.25
N GLU A 57 5.63 -28.80 9.16
CA GLU A 57 7.07 -28.61 9.03
C GLU A 57 7.44 -27.12 9.17
N LEU A 58 6.71 -26.21 8.50
CA LEU A 58 6.92 -24.77 8.58
C LEU A 58 6.85 -24.28 10.02
N SER A 59 5.91 -24.81 10.80
CA SER A 59 5.72 -24.46 12.22
C SER A 59 6.88 -24.90 13.14
N SER A 60 7.81 -25.73 12.64
CA SER A 60 9.00 -26.18 13.37
C SER A 60 10.19 -25.23 13.23
N TYR A 61 10.22 -24.36 12.21
CA TYR A 61 11.30 -23.41 11.94
C TYR A 61 11.20 -22.18 12.86
N THR A 62 11.38 -22.39 14.16
CA THR A 62 11.21 -21.36 15.22
C THR A 62 12.17 -20.17 15.13
N SER A 63 13.20 -20.23 14.28
CA SER A 63 14.10 -19.12 13.96
C SER A 63 13.50 -18.09 13.00
N LEU A 64 12.40 -18.41 12.31
CA LEU A 64 11.76 -17.51 11.35
C LEU A 64 11.34 -16.19 12.00
N THR A 65 11.74 -15.10 11.37
CA THR A 65 11.35 -13.72 11.68
C THR A 65 10.36 -13.16 10.68
N ARG A 66 10.34 -13.70 9.45
CA ARG A 66 9.48 -13.21 8.37
C ARG A 66 8.85 -14.33 7.56
N ILE A 67 7.55 -14.25 7.34
CA ILE A 67 6.80 -15.12 6.42
C ILE A 67 6.02 -14.26 5.45
N VAL A 68 6.16 -14.54 4.15
CA VAL A 68 5.33 -13.99 3.08
C VAL A 68 4.64 -15.14 2.37
N MET A 69 3.31 -15.07 2.27
CA MET A 69 2.49 -16.03 1.53
C MET A 69 1.70 -15.26 0.49
N GLY A 70 2.10 -15.35 -0.77
CA GLY A 70 1.48 -14.62 -1.86
C GLY A 70 1.74 -13.11 -1.78
N ASN A 71 1.00 -12.36 -2.57
CA ASN A 71 1.13 -10.91 -2.65
C ASN A 71 -0.22 -10.22 -2.38
N ALA A 72 -0.39 -9.74 -1.15
CA ALA A 72 -1.42 -8.77 -0.77
C ALA A 72 -1.01 -7.42 -1.42
N GLY A 73 -1.19 -7.35 -2.74
CA GLY A 73 -0.27 -6.69 -3.71
C GLY A 73 -0.91 -5.73 -4.71
N ILE A 74 -0.74 -5.80 -6.07
CA ILE A 74 -1.69 -5.58 -7.23
C ILE A 74 -1.82 -6.94 -7.97
N ASP A 75 -3.01 -7.32 -8.49
CA ASP A 75 -3.45 -8.70 -8.88
C ASP A 75 -3.35 -9.78 -7.79
N SER A 76 -4.37 -10.03 -6.94
CA SER A 76 -4.14 -10.77 -5.68
C SER A 76 -3.68 -12.18 -5.93
N GLU A 77 -2.43 -12.43 -5.56
CA GLU A 77 -1.71 -13.65 -5.87
C GLU A 77 -1.75 -14.54 -4.64
N TYR A 78 -2.76 -15.40 -4.61
CA TYR A 78 -3.03 -16.25 -3.46
C TYR A 78 -2.12 -17.47 -3.39
N VAL A 79 -1.87 -17.91 -2.16
CA VAL A 79 -1.37 -19.24 -1.81
C VAL A 79 -2.55 -20.06 -1.28
N GLU A 80 -2.66 -21.32 -1.70
CA GLU A 80 -3.63 -22.25 -1.12
C GLU A 80 -3.00 -22.97 0.08
N ILE A 81 -3.79 -23.18 1.12
CA ILE A 81 -3.33 -23.81 2.37
C ILE A 81 -4.37 -24.85 2.80
N GLU A 82 -3.99 -26.13 2.81
CA GLU A 82 -4.87 -27.26 3.13
C GLU A 82 -5.15 -27.46 4.64
N ASP A 83 -4.57 -26.60 5.48
CA ASP A 83 -4.63 -26.68 6.94
C ASP A 83 -4.85 -25.31 7.59
N THR A 84 -5.00 -25.30 8.91
CA THR A 84 -5.07 -24.09 9.71
C THR A 84 -3.70 -23.42 9.89
N LEU A 85 -3.66 -22.10 9.70
CA LEU A 85 -2.52 -21.26 10.07
C LEU A 85 -2.27 -21.20 11.59
N TRP A 86 -3.16 -21.74 12.42
CA TRP A 86 -3.01 -21.75 13.88
C TRP A 86 -1.69 -22.37 14.36
N LYS A 87 -1.11 -23.31 13.61
CA LYS A 87 0.17 -23.96 13.92
C LYS A 87 1.34 -22.96 13.94
N LEU A 88 1.26 -21.88 13.17
CA LEU A 88 2.26 -20.81 13.13
C LEU A 88 2.40 -20.05 14.46
N ARG A 89 1.47 -20.23 15.42
CA ARG A 89 1.60 -19.71 16.80
C ARG A 89 2.89 -20.15 17.51
N ARG A 90 3.55 -21.22 17.04
CA ARG A 90 4.83 -21.73 17.57
C ARG A 90 6.01 -20.86 17.21
N LEU A 91 5.90 -20.07 16.15
CA LEU A 91 6.97 -19.24 15.60
C LEU A 91 7.09 -17.92 16.38
N LYS A 92 7.55 -18.00 17.64
CA LYS A 92 7.59 -16.87 18.58
C LYS A 92 8.53 -15.73 18.19
N ASN A 93 9.38 -15.95 17.18
CA ASN A 93 10.30 -14.96 16.64
C ASN A 93 9.74 -14.18 15.45
N LEU A 94 8.53 -14.49 14.96
CA LEU A 94 7.95 -13.74 13.84
C LEU A 94 7.75 -12.26 14.19
N GLU A 95 8.34 -11.41 13.36
CA GLU A 95 8.25 -9.95 13.37
C GLU A 95 7.41 -9.44 12.19
N GLU A 96 7.41 -10.15 11.06
CA GLU A 96 6.67 -9.77 9.85
C GLU A 96 5.90 -10.95 9.28
N VAL A 97 4.60 -10.74 9.05
CA VAL A 97 3.71 -11.72 8.44
C VAL A 97 2.91 -11.03 7.34
N ARG A 98 3.05 -11.51 6.11
CA ARG A 98 2.25 -11.06 4.96
C ARG A 98 1.44 -12.23 4.40
N LEU A 99 0.12 -12.08 4.32
CA LEU A 99 -0.79 -13.17 3.98
C LEU A 99 -1.76 -12.80 2.86
N CYS A 100 -1.60 -13.48 1.73
CA CYS A 100 -2.57 -13.56 0.66
C CYS A 100 -2.92 -15.05 0.49
N LYS A 101 -3.83 -15.56 1.33
CA LYS A 101 -4.20 -16.99 1.39
C LYS A 101 -5.58 -17.19 0.79
N ASP A 102 -5.77 -18.05 -0.20
CA ASP A 102 -7.10 -18.31 -0.76
C ASP A 102 -8.13 -18.72 0.33
N GLY A 103 -9.32 -18.13 0.28
CA GLY A 103 -10.39 -18.32 1.26
C GLY A 103 -9.98 -17.91 2.69
N ILE A 104 -9.29 -16.78 2.83
CA ILE A 104 -8.89 -16.26 4.14
C ILE A 104 -10.12 -15.86 4.97
N ASN A 105 -10.11 -16.22 6.25
CA ASN A 105 -11.22 -15.91 7.15
C ASN A 105 -10.73 -15.53 8.56
N ASN A 106 -11.66 -15.16 9.43
CA ASN A 106 -11.37 -14.75 10.81
C ASN A 106 -10.45 -15.73 11.57
N LYS A 107 -10.65 -17.05 11.42
CA LYS A 107 -9.87 -18.06 12.15
C LYS A 107 -8.42 -18.13 11.69
N ASP A 108 -8.14 -17.77 10.44
CA ASP A 108 -6.78 -17.78 9.88
C ASP A 108 -5.87 -16.76 10.57
N LEU A 109 -6.42 -15.67 11.12
CA LEU A 109 -5.66 -14.64 11.84
C LEU A 109 -5.49 -14.96 13.34
N LYS A 110 -6.05 -16.06 13.84
CA LYS A 110 -6.02 -16.41 15.27
C LYS A 110 -4.60 -16.54 15.84
N PHE A 111 -3.65 -17.04 15.04
CA PHE A 111 -2.28 -17.24 15.52
C PHE A 111 -1.54 -15.94 15.83
N ILE A 112 -1.94 -14.82 15.21
CA ILE A 112 -1.35 -13.49 15.43
C ILE A 112 -1.41 -13.11 16.92
N ALA A 113 -2.49 -13.47 17.62
CA ALA A 113 -2.65 -13.24 19.05
C ALA A 113 -1.57 -13.92 19.93
N SER A 114 -0.83 -14.88 19.37
CA SER A 114 0.19 -15.66 20.05
C SER A 114 1.62 -15.26 19.69
N LEU A 115 1.82 -14.22 18.86
CA LEU A 115 3.14 -13.79 18.38
C LEU A 115 3.63 -12.58 19.20
N PRO A 116 4.58 -12.77 20.14
CA PRO A 116 4.98 -11.69 21.04
C PRO A 116 5.83 -10.60 20.36
N LYS A 117 6.44 -10.90 19.22
CA LYS A 117 7.36 -10.00 18.50
C LYS A 117 6.79 -9.42 17.21
N ILE A 118 5.52 -9.70 16.88
CA ILE A 118 4.93 -9.26 15.61
C ILE A 118 4.90 -7.73 15.54
N ARG A 119 5.46 -7.17 14.48
CA ARG A 119 5.53 -5.73 14.20
C ARG A 119 4.76 -5.35 12.96
N ILE A 120 4.81 -6.20 11.94
CA ILE A 120 4.18 -5.95 10.64
C ILE A 120 3.22 -7.09 10.36
N LEU A 121 1.95 -6.74 10.18
CA LEU A 121 0.93 -7.63 9.65
C LEU A 121 0.35 -6.99 8.40
N GLU A 122 0.46 -7.71 7.30
CA GLU A 122 -0.19 -7.37 6.04
C GLU A 122 -1.07 -8.55 5.62
N PHE A 123 -2.32 -8.30 5.25
CA PHE A 123 -3.15 -9.36 4.67
C PHE A 123 -4.18 -8.82 3.71
N ASN A 124 -4.57 -9.66 2.75
CA ASN A 124 -5.78 -9.43 1.97
C ASN A 124 -6.96 -10.07 2.71
N ALA A 125 -8.02 -9.31 3.00
CA ALA A 125 -9.19 -9.74 3.75
C ALA A 125 -10.32 -10.35 2.89
N HIS A 126 -10.24 -10.22 1.56
CA HIS A 126 -11.22 -10.75 0.62
C HIS A 126 -10.57 -11.14 -0.72
N ASN A 127 -10.64 -12.42 -1.09
CA ASN A 127 -9.89 -12.95 -2.23
C ASN A 127 -10.67 -13.82 -3.22
N GLY A 128 -11.97 -13.55 -3.36
CA GLY A 128 -12.74 -14.02 -4.51
C GLY A 128 -14.08 -14.63 -4.13
N GLY A 129 -15.01 -14.56 -5.09
CA GLY A 129 -16.36 -15.14 -5.07
C GLY A 129 -17.31 -14.55 -4.02
N GLU A 130 -18.53 -14.19 -4.45
CA GLU A 130 -19.60 -13.67 -3.56
C GLU A 130 -19.95 -14.64 -2.40
N ASP A 131 -19.58 -15.92 -2.52
CA ASP A 131 -19.88 -16.98 -1.55
C ASP A 131 -18.68 -17.44 -0.68
N ARG A 132 -17.49 -16.84 -0.80
CA ARG A 132 -16.33 -17.30 -0.01
C ARG A 132 -16.28 -16.67 1.38
N PRO A 133 -15.73 -17.37 2.38
CA PRO A 133 -15.42 -16.77 3.68
C PRO A 133 -14.52 -15.55 3.51
N ILE A 134 -14.83 -14.48 4.26
CA ILE A 134 -14.03 -13.26 4.31
C ILE A 134 -13.62 -12.96 5.75
N CYS A 135 -12.61 -12.11 5.92
CA CYS A 135 -12.41 -11.47 7.21
C CYS A 135 -13.52 -10.44 7.45
N THR A 136 -14.10 -10.47 8.65
CA THR A 136 -15.09 -9.50 9.14
C THR A 136 -14.55 -8.83 10.41
N ASP A 137 -15.34 -7.94 11.03
CA ASP A 137 -14.99 -7.30 12.31
C ASP A 137 -14.52 -8.29 13.40
N GLN A 138 -14.96 -9.55 13.36
CA GLN A 138 -14.57 -10.59 14.31
C GLN A 138 -13.06 -10.90 14.28
N CYS A 139 -12.35 -10.72 13.17
CA CYS A 139 -10.91 -10.96 13.16
C CYS A 139 -10.15 -9.98 14.08
N ALA A 140 -10.73 -8.81 14.37
CA ALA A 140 -10.15 -7.86 15.32
C ALA A 140 -10.02 -8.44 16.74
N ASP A 141 -10.83 -9.44 17.12
CA ASP A 141 -10.71 -10.13 18.42
C ASP A 141 -9.36 -10.87 18.56
N HIS A 142 -8.78 -11.28 17.43
CA HIS A 142 -7.46 -11.88 17.41
C HIS A 142 -6.37 -10.81 17.30
N LEU A 143 -6.56 -9.83 16.44
CA LEU A 143 -5.55 -8.78 16.19
C LEU A 143 -5.31 -7.89 17.41
N CYS A 144 -6.34 -7.58 18.21
CA CYS A 144 -6.21 -6.68 19.36
C CYS A 144 -5.26 -7.19 20.47
N SER A 145 -4.84 -8.45 20.41
CA SER A 145 -3.89 -9.06 21.34
C SER A 145 -2.43 -8.84 20.94
N ALA A 146 -2.15 -8.44 19.69
CA ALA A 146 -0.80 -8.20 19.17
C ALA A 146 -0.26 -6.83 19.60
N LYS A 147 0.04 -6.68 20.90
CA LYS A 147 0.41 -5.38 21.51
C LYS A 147 1.65 -4.72 20.91
N THR A 148 2.50 -5.50 20.25
CA THR A 148 3.74 -5.06 19.60
C THR A 148 3.55 -4.64 18.14
N LEU A 149 2.35 -4.78 17.59
CA LEU A 149 2.08 -4.46 16.19
C LEU A 149 2.24 -2.96 15.94
N GLN A 150 3.07 -2.63 14.97
CA GLN A 150 3.39 -1.26 14.56
C GLN A 150 2.73 -0.94 13.22
N HIS A 151 2.75 -1.88 12.27
CA HIS A 151 2.21 -1.68 10.93
C HIS A 151 1.09 -2.70 10.68
N LEU A 152 -0.11 -2.20 10.40
CA LEU A 152 -1.27 -3.00 10.03
C LEU A 152 -1.76 -2.55 8.65
N LEU A 153 -1.57 -3.42 7.66
CA LEU A 153 -2.00 -3.19 6.28
C LEU A 153 -3.05 -4.23 5.90
N ILE A 154 -4.24 -3.76 5.55
CA ILE A 154 -5.37 -4.60 5.21
C ILE A 154 -5.85 -4.22 3.83
N HIS A 155 -5.73 -5.16 2.90
CA HIS A 155 -6.19 -5.03 1.54
C HIS A 155 -7.55 -5.67 1.40
N ASP A 156 -8.47 -4.98 0.72
CA ASP A 156 -9.86 -5.40 0.59
C ASP A 156 -10.55 -5.64 1.95
N GLY A 157 -11.86 -5.85 1.97
CA GLY A 157 -12.59 -6.20 3.19
C GLY A 157 -13.76 -5.28 3.52
N GLN A 158 -14.69 -5.85 4.29
CA GLN A 158 -15.95 -5.24 4.70
C GLN A 158 -15.94 -5.09 6.22
N PHE A 159 -15.28 -4.04 6.69
CA PHE A 159 -15.09 -3.70 8.08
C PHE A 159 -15.91 -2.48 8.46
N THR A 160 -16.43 -2.47 9.68
CA THR A 160 -17.16 -1.31 10.23
C THR A 160 -16.34 -0.61 11.32
N ASP A 161 -16.88 0.46 11.88
CA ASP A 161 -16.30 1.14 13.04
C ASP A 161 -16.04 0.19 14.24
N LYS A 162 -16.74 -0.96 14.33
CA LYS A 162 -16.49 -1.97 15.38
C LYS A 162 -15.12 -2.61 15.25
N PHE A 163 -14.67 -2.90 14.02
CA PHE A 163 -13.31 -3.39 13.77
C PHE A 163 -12.28 -2.38 14.29
N VAL A 164 -12.41 -1.11 13.85
CA VAL A 164 -11.53 -0.01 14.25
C VAL A 164 -11.55 0.19 15.76
N ALA A 165 -12.72 0.18 16.40
CA ALA A 165 -12.85 0.29 17.85
C ALA A 165 -12.05 -0.80 18.58
N LYS A 166 -12.09 -2.03 18.09
CA LYS A 166 -11.43 -3.18 18.72
C LYS A 166 -9.92 -3.16 18.50
N ILE A 167 -9.44 -2.91 17.28
CA ILE A 167 -7.99 -2.86 17.02
C ILE A 167 -7.34 -1.67 17.74
N THR A 168 -7.99 -0.51 17.79
CA THR A 168 -7.43 0.69 18.44
C THR A 168 -7.39 0.60 19.97
N GLN A 169 -8.24 -0.23 20.60
CA GLN A 169 -8.10 -0.61 22.01
C GLN A 169 -6.88 -1.53 22.25
N GLY A 170 -6.54 -2.30 21.22
CA GLY A 170 -5.58 -3.39 21.30
C GLY A 170 -4.15 -3.01 20.98
N LEU A 171 -3.94 -2.04 20.10
CA LEU A 171 -2.68 -1.80 19.40
C LEU A 171 -2.08 -0.42 19.76
N PRO A 172 -1.48 -0.27 20.96
CA PRO A 172 -0.97 1.02 21.43
C PRO A 172 0.29 1.49 20.68
N GLU A 173 0.99 0.56 20.02
CA GLU A 173 2.24 0.80 19.29
C GLU A 173 2.03 1.08 17.79
N LEU A 174 0.79 1.22 17.34
CA LEU A 174 0.49 1.38 15.91
C LEU A 174 1.08 2.69 15.36
N GLU A 175 1.97 2.57 14.38
CA GLU A 175 2.64 3.65 13.66
C GLU A 175 2.09 3.80 12.23
N GLU A 176 1.65 2.71 11.62
CA GLU A 176 1.10 2.69 10.26
C GLU A 176 -0.21 1.88 10.21
N LEU A 177 -1.26 2.51 9.68
CA LEU A 177 -2.55 1.88 9.42
C LEU A 177 -2.94 2.13 7.96
N MET A 178 -3.09 1.04 7.22
CA MET A 178 -3.72 1.04 5.90
C MET A 178 -4.94 0.12 5.93
N MET A 179 -6.11 0.64 5.58
CA MET A 179 -7.29 -0.18 5.33
C MET A 179 -8.28 0.52 4.40
N ASN A 180 -8.95 -0.24 3.55
CA ASN A 180 -10.02 0.27 2.70
C ASN A 180 -11.31 -0.45 3.06
N SER A 181 -12.35 0.29 3.43
CA SER A 181 -13.68 -0.30 3.60
C SER A 181 -14.79 0.72 3.48
N ALA A 182 -15.82 0.39 2.70
CA ALA A 182 -16.94 1.29 2.41
C ALA A 182 -17.64 1.78 3.69
N GLU A 183 -17.84 0.87 4.65
CA GLU A 183 -18.73 1.02 5.80
C GLU A 183 -18.11 1.74 7.02
N LEU A 184 -16.89 2.27 6.92
CA LEU A 184 -16.32 3.09 8.00
C LEU A 184 -17.03 4.45 8.05
N THR A 185 -17.05 5.10 9.21
CA THR A 185 -17.58 6.46 9.34
C THR A 185 -16.59 7.38 10.06
N ASP A 186 -16.98 8.64 10.25
CA ASP A 186 -16.21 9.60 11.04
C ASP A 186 -15.89 9.10 12.46
N GLU A 187 -16.68 8.14 12.99
CA GLU A 187 -16.40 7.47 14.26
C GLU A 187 -15.06 6.72 14.21
N SER A 188 -14.74 6.02 13.11
CA SER A 188 -13.41 5.41 12.93
C SER A 188 -12.29 6.45 13.00
N LEU A 189 -12.44 7.60 12.33
CA LEU A 189 -11.45 8.69 12.38
C LEU A 189 -11.29 9.24 13.80
N ARG A 190 -12.40 9.41 14.53
CA ARG A 190 -12.41 9.83 15.93
C ARG A 190 -11.65 8.83 16.81
N LEU A 191 -11.97 7.55 16.72
CA LEU A 191 -11.36 6.47 17.51
C LEU A 191 -9.86 6.34 17.24
N ILE A 192 -9.44 6.36 15.97
CA ILE A 192 -8.03 6.36 15.57
C ILE A 192 -7.33 7.58 16.18
N SER A 193 -7.92 8.77 16.03
CA SER A 193 -7.33 10.00 16.55
C SER A 193 -7.15 9.99 18.08
N GLU A 194 -8.08 9.35 18.80
CA GLU A 194 -8.09 9.30 20.26
C GLU A 194 -7.11 8.28 20.82
N ARG A 195 -6.90 7.15 20.12
CA ARG A 195 -6.23 5.99 20.69
C ARG A 195 -4.86 5.70 20.07
N CYS A 196 -4.64 6.01 18.80
CA CYS A 196 -3.39 5.71 18.09
C CYS A 196 -2.42 6.89 18.11
N LYS A 197 -1.95 7.30 19.30
CA LYS A 197 -1.10 8.49 19.46
C LYS A 197 0.31 8.39 18.84
N LYS A 198 0.72 7.19 18.44
CA LYS A 198 2.00 6.92 17.76
C LYS A 198 1.89 6.88 16.24
N LEU A 199 0.69 7.01 15.69
CA LEU A 199 0.44 6.90 14.26
C LEU A 199 1.19 8.00 13.48
N LYS A 200 2.00 7.56 12.52
CA LYS A 200 2.79 8.38 11.59
C LYS A 200 2.22 8.35 10.17
N SER A 201 1.62 7.22 9.79
CA SER A 201 1.08 6.98 8.45
C SER A 201 -0.35 6.47 8.57
N LEU A 202 -1.30 7.18 7.95
CA LEU A 202 -2.70 6.75 7.84
C LEU A 202 -3.12 6.78 6.38
N SER A 203 -3.49 5.62 5.84
CA SER A 203 -4.15 5.47 4.54
C SER A 203 -5.49 4.78 4.75
N ILE A 204 -6.59 5.51 4.62
CA ILE A 204 -7.91 4.97 4.92
C ILE A 204 -8.97 5.47 3.93
N THR A 205 -9.73 4.55 3.37
CA THR A 205 -10.77 4.86 2.36
C THR A 205 -12.12 4.34 2.83
N SER A 206 -13.16 5.15 2.64
CA SER A 206 -14.55 4.79 2.95
C SER A 206 -15.55 5.64 2.17
N ASP A 207 -16.78 5.17 2.03
CA ASP A 207 -17.84 5.92 1.37
C ASP A 207 -18.48 7.00 2.27
N HIS A 208 -18.22 6.99 3.57
CA HIS A 208 -18.96 7.83 4.54
C HIS A 208 -18.10 8.84 5.33
N PHE A 209 -16.82 9.04 4.99
CA PHE A 209 -16.04 10.10 5.64
C PHE A 209 -16.50 11.50 5.22
N THR A 210 -16.61 12.40 6.20
CA THR A 210 -16.99 13.79 5.98
C THR A 210 -15.85 14.76 6.34
N VAL A 211 -16.01 16.02 5.90
CA VAL A 211 -15.08 17.11 6.22
C VAL A 211 -15.00 17.36 7.73
N GLU A 212 -16.09 17.14 8.46
CA GLU A 212 -16.10 17.26 9.91
C GLU A 212 -15.30 16.12 10.57
N GLY A 213 -15.46 14.89 10.10
CA GLY A 213 -14.66 13.75 10.56
C GLY A 213 -13.16 13.94 10.36
N LEU A 214 -12.77 14.58 9.25
CA LEU A 214 -11.38 14.92 8.97
C LEU A 214 -10.72 15.78 10.05
N LYS A 215 -11.49 16.59 10.81
CA LYS A 215 -10.97 17.44 11.89
C LYS A 215 -10.49 16.63 13.09
N HIS A 216 -10.97 15.39 13.27
CA HIS A 216 -10.48 14.53 14.34
C HIS A 216 -8.98 14.25 14.20
N LEU A 217 -8.49 14.13 12.97
CA LEU A 217 -7.08 13.79 12.69
C LEU A 217 -6.10 14.89 13.09
N ASP A 218 -6.54 16.14 13.30
CA ASP A 218 -5.69 17.25 13.78
C ASP A 218 -5.15 17.01 15.21
N ARG A 219 -5.73 16.04 15.93
CA ARG A 219 -5.28 15.58 17.25
C ARG A 219 -4.05 14.65 17.16
N LEU A 220 -3.75 14.08 16.00
CA LEU A 220 -2.60 13.20 15.78
C LEU A 220 -1.36 14.01 15.45
N LYS A 221 -0.66 14.49 16.50
CA LYS A 221 0.50 15.39 16.35
C LYS A 221 1.74 14.75 15.70
N LYS A 222 1.76 13.43 15.57
CA LYS A 222 2.85 12.66 14.93
C LYS A 222 2.51 12.18 13.53
N LEU A 223 1.30 12.50 13.02
CA LEU A 223 0.88 12.05 11.70
C LEU A 223 1.64 12.84 10.64
N GLU A 224 2.53 12.15 9.92
CA GLU A 224 3.39 12.71 8.87
C GLU A 224 2.75 12.50 7.49
N ARG A 225 2.09 11.36 7.30
CA ARG A 225 1.41 10.99 6.05
C ARG A 225 -0.06 10.70 6.31
N ARG A 226 -0.91 11.40 5.57
CA ARG A 226 -2.37 11.25 5.60
C ARG A 226 -2.90 11.09 4.19
N SER A 227 -3.56 9.97 3.95
CA SER A 227 -4.39 9.70 2.80
C SER A 227 -5.76 9.27 3.31
N VAL A 228 -6.75 10.16 3.21
CA VAL A 228 -8.15 9.84 3.56
C VAL A 228 -8.98 10.12 2.33
N SER A 229 -9.75 9.12 1.88
CA SER A 229 -10.55 9.22 0.67
C SER A 229 -11.99 8.83 0.93
N SER A 230 -12.93 9.63 0.40
CA SER A 230 -14.36 9.35 0.36
C SER A 230 -15.03 10.15 -0.76
N PRO A 231 -16.10 9.64 -1.39
CA PRO A 231 -16.92 10.42 -2.32
C PRO A 231 -17.43 11.74 -1.71
N ALA A 232 -17.80 11.74 -0.42
CA ALA A 232 -18.36 12.93 0.24
C ALA A 232 -17.34 14.06 0.46
N LEU A 233 -16.05 13.73 0.57
CA LEU A 233 -14.98 14.73 0.72
C LEU A 233 -14.74 15.54 -0.56
N ARG A 234 -15.13 14.98 -1.71
CA ARG A 234 -15.00 15.63 -3.02
C ARG A 234 -15.88 16.88 -3.17
N LYS A 235 -16.90 17.05 -2.31
CA LYS A 235 -17.87 18.17 -2.35
C LYS A 235 -17.38 19.50 -1.74
N THR A 236 -16.08 19.68 -1.47
CA THR A 236 -15.54 20.92 -0.88
C THR A 236 -15.06 21.96 -1.88
N ALA A 237 -15.27 21.74 -3.17
CA ALA A 237 -14.86 22.64 -4.23
C ALA A 237 -15.91 23.72 -4.51
N ASP A 238 -15.48 24.97 -4.75
CA ASP A 238 -16.36 26.04 -5.25
C ASP A 238 -17.03 25.56 -6.55
N PRO A 239 -18.38 25.42 -6.60
CA PRO A 239 -19.08 24.89 -7.76
C PRO A 239 -18.72 25.64 -9.05
N LYS A 240 -18.47 26.96 -8.97
CA LYS A 240 -18.07 27.76 -10.14
C LYS A 240 -16.69 27.40 -10.65
N GLU A 241 -15.79 26.99 -9.78
CA GLU A 241 -14.46 26.52 -10.18
C GLU A 241 -14.49 25.09 -10.73
N ILE A 242 -15.34 24.21 -10.18
CA ILE A 242 -15.57 22.86 -10.73
C ILE A 242 -16.03 22.96 -12.18
N THR A 243 -17.06 23.78 -12.47
CA THR A 243 -17.61 23.93 -13.83
C THR A 243 -16.55 24.31 -14.86
N LYS A 244 -15.54 25.11 -14.48
CA LYS A 244 -14.43 25.49 -15.39
C LYS A 244 -13.51 24.33 -15.73
N LEU A 245 -13.45 23.29 -14.89
CA LEU A 245 -12.62 22.11 -15.10
C LEU A 245 -13.38 20.99 -15.85
N LEU A 246 -14.71 20.94 -15.74
CA LEU A 246 -15.52 19.93 -16.42
C LEU A 246 -15.39 19.99 -17.93
N GLY A 247 -15.30 18.85 -18.60
CA GLY A 247 -15.19 18.73 -20.05
C GLY A 247 -14.07 17.81 -20.48
N THR A 248 -13.89 17.71 -21.80
CA THR A 248 -12.79 16.93 -22.40
C THR A 248 -11.65 17.85 -22.78
N TRP A 249 -10.45 17.43 -22.38
CA TRP A 249 -9.20 18.16 -22.53
C TRP A 249 -8.21 17.32 -23.32
N GLU A 250 -7.51 17.96 -24.24
CA GLU A 250 -6.39 17.42 -25.00
C GLU A 250 -5.08 18.02 -24.52
N TYR A 251 -4.02 17.23 -24.56
CA TYR A 251 -2.69 17.73 -24.30
C TYR A 251 -2.22 18.67 -25.41
N VAL A 252 -1.75 19.86 -25.02
CA VAL A 252 -1.07 20.82 -25.89
C VAL A 252 0.44 20.62 -25.79
N SER A 253 0.94 20.48 -24.57
CA SER A 253 2.35 20.25 -24.29
C SER A 253 2.54 19.57 -22.94
N ALA A 254 3.61 18.80 -22.81
CA ALA A 254 4.06 18.28 -21.53
C ALA A 254 5.59 18.39 -21.45
N THR A 255 6.09 18.70 -20.26
CA THR A 255 7.52 18.78 -19.95
C THR A 255 7.79 18.02 -18.66
N TYR A 256 8.85 17.24 -18.60
CA TYR A 256 9.29 16.51 -17.41
C TYR A 256 10.77 16.75 -17.17
N GLU A 257 11.13 17.17 -15.94
CA GLU A 257 12.48 17.59 -15.57
C GLU A 257 13.13 18.56 -16.57
N GLY A 258 12.34 19.50 -17.10
CA GLY A 258 12.78 20.48 -18.09
C GLY A 258 12.84 19.98 -19.53
N GLU A 259 12.65 18.67 -19.77
CA GLU A 259 12.68 18.08 -21.11
C GLU A 259 11.28 17.94 -21.70
N PRO A 260 11.04 18.39 -22.95
CA PRO A 260 9.77 18.18 -23.64
C PRO A 260 9.43 16.69 -23.74
N MET A 261 8.19 16.34 -23.43
CA MET A 261 7.66 15.01 -23.62
C MET A 261 6.95 14.91 -24.97
N ASP A 262 7.07 13.76 -25.61
CA ASP A 262 6.27 13.45 -26.80
C ASP A 262 4.81 13.26 -26.40
N VAL A 263 4.02 14.31 -26.63
CA VAL A 263 2.58 14.30 -26.42
C VAL A 263 1.97 13.56 -27.61
N ARG A 264 1.72 12.26 -27.43
CA ARG A 264 1.14 11.43 -28.50
C ARG A 264 -0.22 11.99 -28.93
N GLU A 265 -0.43 12.06 -30.24
CA GLU A 265 -1.75 12.37 -30.81
C GLU A 265 -2.80 11.40 -30.24
N ASN A 266 -3.95 11.93 -29.81
CA ASN A 266 -5.14 11.21 -29.31
C ASN A 266 -5.17 10.76 -27.83
N GLU A 267 -4.45 11.42 -26.91
CA GLU A 267 -4.75 11.32 -25.48
C GLU A 267 -5.71 12.42 -25.01
N THR A 268 -6.78 12.01 -24.31
CA THR A 268 -7.77 12.94 -23.76
C THR A 268 -8.02 12.69 -22.27
N ILE A 269 -8.23 13.77 -21.54
CA ILE A 269 -8.69 13.76 -20.15
C ILE A 269 -10.11 14.29 -20.13
N THR A 270 -11.07 13.49 -19.68
CA THR A 270 -12.45 13.93 -19.45
C THR A 270 -12.71 14.08 -17.96
N LEU A 271 -13.05 15.29 -17.53
CA LEU A 271 -13.51 15.57 -16.17
C LEU A 271 -15.02 15.73 -16.15
N THR A 272 -15.69 14.91 -15.34
CA THR A 272 -17.07 15.09 -14.91
C THR A 272 -17.08 15.46 -13.43
N GLU A 273 -18.25 15.77 -12.85
CA GLU A 273 -18.35 16.05 -11.41
C GLU A 273 -17.84 14.87 -10.56
N ASP A 274 -18.00 13.64 -11.05
CA ASP A 274 -17.69 12.43 -10.29
C ASP A 274 -16.41 11.73 -10.73
N SER A 275 -15.89 12.03 -11.92
CA SER A 275 -14.80 11.25 -12.52
C SER A 275 -13.77 12.09 -13.27
N TRP A 276 -12.54 11.58 -13.24
CA TRP A 276 -11.42 11.95 -14.09
C TRP A 276 -11.07 10.74 -14.94
N THR A 277 -11.21 10.85 -16.26
CA THR A 277 -11.01 9.71 -17.16
C THR A 277 -9.89 10.01 -18.13
N LEU A 278 -8.88 9.14 -18.20
CA LEU A 278 -7.84 9.19 -19.22
C LEU A 278 -8.18 8.20 -20.34
N ARG A 279 -8.22 8.68 -21.58
CA ARG A 279 -8.36 7.86 -22.79
C ARG A 279 -7.17 8.03 -23.71
N ARG A 280 -6.81 6.96 -24.41
CA ARG A 280 -5.76 6.94 -25.43
C ARG A 280 -6.30 6.26 -26.67
N ASN A 281 -6.25 6.94 -27.82
CA ASN A 281 -6.84 6.48 -29.07
C ASN A 281 -8.32 6.06 -28.90
N GLY A 282 -9.07 6.83 -28.12
CA GLY A 282 -10.47 6.55 -27.77
C GLY A 282 -10.68 5.42 -26.75
N ASN A 283 -9.67 4.59 -26.45
CA ASN A 283 -9.77 3.52 -25.47
C ASN A 283 -9.59 4.05 -24.04
N LEU A 284 -10.37 3.53 -23.10
CA LEU A 284 -10.23 3.82 -21.67
C LEU A 284 -8.88 3.32 -21.16
N VAL A 285 -8.06 4.22 -20.61
CA VAL A 285 -6.77 3.91 -19.98
C VAL A 285 -6.92 3.83 -18.47
N SER A 286 -7.57 4.83 -17.86
CA SER A 286 -7.85 4.84 -16.44
C SER A 286 -9.07 5.68 -16.10
N THR A 287 -9.73 5.31 -15.01
CA THR A 287 -10.74 6.13 -14.35
C THR A 287 -10.23 6.46 -12.96
N SER A 288 -10.46 7.69 -12.54
CA SER A 288 -10.07 8.22 -11.25
C SER A 288 -11.17 9.13 -10.77
N THR A 289 -11.03 9.59 -9.54
CA THR A 289 -11.88 10.60 -8.95
C THR A 289 -11.00 11.78 -8.60
N TRP A 290 -11.56 12.95 -8.36
CA TRP A 290 -10.73 14.14 -8.18
C TRP A 290 -11.43 15.15 -7.28
N GLU A 291 -10.65 16.07 -6.74
CA GLU A 291 -11.12 17.22 -5.97
C GLU A 291 -10.24 18.44 -6.26
N ILE A 292 -10.73 19.62 -5.89
CA ILE A 292 -9.93 20.84 -5.89
C ILE A 292 -10.03 21.57 -4.55
N ASN A 293 -8.98 22.34 -4.24
CA ASN A 293 -9.05 23.38 -3.22
C ASN A 293 -8.66 24.72 -3.86
N SER A 294 -9.69 25.48 -4.27
CA SER A 294 -9.55 26.77 -4.95
C SER A 294 -9.14 27.92 -4.02
N THR A 295 -9.17 27.72 -2.69
CA THR A 295 -8.75 28.73 -1.71
C THR A 295 -7.22 28.84 -1.55
N LYS A 296 -6.48 27.91 -2.15
CA LYS A 296 -5.01 27.85 -2.08
C LYS A 296 -4.37 28.65 -3.22
N SER A 297 -3.14 29.08 -3.01
CA SER A 297 -2.31 29.74 -4.01
C SER A 297 -0.93 29.06 -4.07
N PRO A 298 -0.59 28.34 -5.17
CA PRO A 298 -1.46 27.99 -6.30
C PRO A 298 -2.67 27.14 -5.92
N LYS A 299 -3.72 27.13 -6.76
CA LYS A 299 -4.92 26.32 -6.52
C LYS A 299 -4.57 24.84 -6.60
N TRP A 300 -5.16 24.04 -5.71
CA TRP A 300 -4.86 22.62 -5.62
C TRP A 300 -5.83 21.80 -6.45
N LEU A 301 -5.31 20.81 -7.16
CA LEU A 301 -6.08 19.73 -7.77
C LEU A 301 -5.53 18.42 -7.22
N THR A 302 -6.38 17.49 -6.80
CA THR A 302 -5.94 16.17 -6.34
C THR A 302 -6.70 15.14 -7.14
N GLN A 303 -5.97 14.24 -7.81
CA GLN A 303 -6.55 13.07 -8.46
C GLN A 303 -6.36 11.86 -7.55
N PHE A 304 -7.42 11.09 -7.37
CA PHE A 304 -7.46 9.83 -6.65
C PHE A 304 -7.75 8.72 -7.64
N THR A 305 -6.70 8.02 -8.05
CA THR A 305 -6.83 6.88 -8.96
C THR A 305 -7.11 5.65 -8.14
N GLN A 306 -8.34 5.14 -8.21
CA GLN A 306 -8.68 3.79 -7.77
C GLN A 306 -8.37 2.85 -8.94
N GLY A 307 -7.28 2.09 -8.82
CA GLY A 307 -6.85 1.16 -9.87
C GLY A 307 -6.14 -0.04 -9.26
N GLY A 308 -6.81 -1.20 -9.27
CA GLY A 308 -6.27 -2.41 -8.66
C GLY A 308 -6.00 -2.21 -7.17
N LYS A 309 -4.78 -2.50 -6.72
CA LYS A 309 -4.43 -2.58 -5.31
C LYS A 309 -3.49 -1.49 -4.75
N VAL A 310 -3.37 -0.34 -5.41
CA VAL A 310 -2.84 0.89 -4.76
C VAL A 310 -3.73 2.07 -5.12
N ASN A 311 -4.18 2.80 -4.11
CA ASN A 311 -4.83 4.09 -4.31
C ASN A 311 -3.74 5.13 -4.53
N PHE A 312 -3.62 5.66 -5.75
CA PHE A 312 -2.68 6.74 -6.03
C PHE A 312 -3.34 8.08 -5.72
N VAL A 313 -2.63 8.91 -4.94
CA VAL A 313 -3.01 10.29 -4.66
C VAL A 313 -2.05 11.21 -5.38
N ASP A 314 -2.52 11.71 -6.50
CA ASP A 314 -1.80 12.56 -7.43
C ASP A 314 -2.05 14.03 -7.02
N ARG A 315 -1.04 14.68 -6.40
CA ARG A 315 -1.17 16.04 -5.80
C ARG A 315 -0.66 17.14 -6.73
N TRP A 316 -1.58 17.84 -7.35
CA TRP A 316 -1.29 18.77 -8.45
C TRP A 316 -1.57 20.22 -8.03
N VAL A 317 -1.05 21.16 -8.80
CA VAL A 317 -1.55 22.54 -8.79
C VAL A 317 -2.07 22.90 -10.18
N TYR A 318 -3.07 23.76 -10.24
CA TYR A 318 -3.69 24.16 -11.49
C TYR A 318 -3.93 25.67 -11.57
N LYS A 319 -3.87 26.20 -12.78
CA LYS A 319 -4.35 27.54 -13.15
C LYS A 319 -5.02 27.48 -14.52
N PHE A 320 -5.85 28.46 -14.80
CA PHE A 320 -6.28 28.75 -16.16
C PHE A 320 -5.38 29.84 -16.73
N ASP A 321 -4.93 29.64 -17.95
CA ASP A 321 -4.23 30.62 -18.77
C ASP A 321 -5.06 30.79 -20.04
N GLU A 322 -5.88 31.84 -20.08
CA GLU A 322 -6.98 31.97 -21.04
C GLU A 322 -7.89 30.72 -21.04
N GLU A 323 -8.02 30.03 -22.18
CA GLU A 323 -8.81 28.80 -22.35
C GLU A 323 -8.00 27.52 -22.03
N GLN A 324 -6.72 27.65 -21.68
CA GLN A 324 -5.85 26.52 -21.37
C GLN A 324 -5.87 26.19 -19.88
N LEU A 325 -5.92 24.89 -19.58
CA LEU A 325 -5.70 24.38 -18.24
C LEU A 325 -4.22 24.03 -18.09
N VAL A 326 -3.52 24.77 -17.24
CA VAL A 326 -2.12 24.52 -16.91
C VAL A 326 -2.08 23.78 -15.57
N ILE A 327 -1.47 22.61 -15.57
CA ILE A 327 -1.35 21.72 -14.42
C ILE A 327 0.11 21.37 -14.18
N CYS A 328 0.52 21.33 -12.92
CA CYS A 328 1.84 20.87 -12.52
C CYS A 328 1.70 19.81 -11.43
N LYS A 329 2.47 18.73 -11.57
CA LYS A 329 2.48 17.61 -10.62
C LYS A 329 3.89 17.08 -10.43
N SER A 330 4.16 16.52 -9.26
CA SER A 330 5.38 15.76 -9.03
C SER A 330 5.29 14.36 -9.66
N SER A 331 6.44 13.72 -9.83
CA SER A 331 6.52 12.30 -10.20
C SER A 331 5.83 11.44 -9.14
N TRP A 332 5.38 10.25 -9.55
CA TRP A 332 4.73 9.30 -8.65
C TRP A 332 5.63 8.85 -7.49
N MET A 333 6.96 9.02 -7.61
CA MET A 333 7.93 8.80 -6.54
C MET A 333 8.14 10.00 -5.60
N ASP A 334 7.57 11.16 -5.94
CA ASP A 334 7.71 12.40 -5.19
C ASP A 334 6.34 12.87 -4.70
N GLU A 335 6.07 12.65 -3.42
CA GLU A 335 4.77 12.95 -2.81
C GLU A 335 4.49 14.46 -2.61
N ARG A 336 5.48 15.32 -2.90
CA ARG A 336 5.36 16.77 -2.70
C ARG A 336 4.32 17.36 -3.66
N ARG A 337 3.46 18.25 -3.16
CA ARG A 337 2.63 19.09 -4.01
C ARG A 337 3.49 20.24 -4.57
N PRO A 338 3.52 20.48 -5.90
CA PRO A 338 4.23 21.63 -6.45
C PRO A 338 3.67 22.94 -5.90
N ASN A 339 4.50 23.98 -5.84
CA ASN A 339 4.12 25.32 -5.37
C ASN A 339 4.25 26.40 -6.46
N ARG A 340 4.56 25.99 -7.69
CA ARG A 340 4.75 26.83 -8.88
C ARG A 340 4.50 26.01 -10.14
N PHE A 341 4.34 26.67 -11.28
CA PHE A 341 4.09 26.05 -12.59
C PHE A 341 5.38 25.98 -13.42
N VAL A 342 6.35 25.20 -12.98
CA VAL A 342 7.61 24.98 -13.74
C VAL A 342 8.01 23.52 -13.66
N SER A 343 8.77 23.06 -14.65
CA SER A 343 9.47 21.79 -14.66
C SER A 343 10.93 22.10 -15.02
N VAL A 344 11.86 21.80 -14.13
CA VAL A 344 13.30 22.06 -14.31
C VAL A 344 14.14 20.81 -14.03
N GLY A 345 15.33 20.73 -14.60
CA GLY A 345 16.22 19.58 -14.43
C GLY A 345 16.41 19.16 -12.97
N GLY A 346 16.09 17.90 -12.67
CA GLY A 346 16.26 17.27 -11.36
C GLY A 346 15.17 17.56 -10.31
N ASP A 347 14.11 18.31 -10.65
CA ASP A 347 13.01 18.58 -9.72
C ASP A 347 11.95 17.47 -9.65
N LYS A 348 12.00 16.50 -10.56
CA LYS A 348 11.02 15.41 -10.74
C LYS A 348 9.59 15.90 -10.96
N GLN A 349 9.39 17.05 -11.59
CA GLN A 349 8.07 17.64 -11.82
C GLN A 349 7.68 17.62 -13.30
N TYR A 350 6.38 17.44 -13.53
CA TYR A 350 5.71 17.61 -14.80
C TYR A 350 5.07 18.99 -14.86
N LEU A 351 5.19 19.65 -16.01
CA LEU A 351 4.35 20.78 -16.40
C LEU A 351 3.54 20.36 -17.62
N ILE A 352 2.23 20.40 -17.51
CA ILE A 352 1.31 19.96 -18.55
C ILE A 352 0.37 21.12 -18.88
N VAL A 353 0.16 21.35 -20.17
CA VAL A 353 -0.79 22.33 -20.70
C VAL A 353 -1.84 21.58 -21.49
N LEU A 354 -3.09 21.83 -21.18
CA LEU A 354 -4.24 21.20 -21.79
C LEU A 354 -5.13 22.25 -22.45
N ARG A 355 -5.78 21.89 -23.56
CA ARG A 355 -6.83 22.68 -24.21
C ARG A 355 -8.14 21.90 -24.20
N ARG A 356 -9.27 22.60 -24.09
CA ARG A 356 -10.59 21.98 -24.17
C ARG A 356 -10.94 21.63 -25.62
N THR A 357 -11.55 20.46 -25.85
CA THR A 357 -11.92 20.00 -27.21
C THR A 357 -13.22 20.61 -27.73
N GLU A 358 -14.11 21.03 -26.83
CA GLU A 358 -15.38 21.66 -27.16
C GLU A 358 -15.68 22.84 -26.24
N THR A 359 -15.67 24.06 -26.77
CA THR A 359 -16.33 25.23 -26.17
C THR A 359 -17.83 25.15 -26.47
N ASN A 360 -18.62 24.73 -25.48
CA ASN A 360 -20.08 24.86 -25.42
C ASN A 360 -20.83 24.85 -26.78
N ALA A 361 -21.29 23.67 -27.21
CA ALA A 361 -22.57 23.65 -27.93
C ALA A 361 -23.62 24.21 -26.96
N LYS A 362 -24.18 25.37 -27.30
CA LYS A 362 -25.28 26.00 -26.56
C LYS A 362 -26.33 24.96 -26.19
N ILE A 363 -26.61 24.82 -24.90
CA ILE A 363 -27.85 24.20 -24.44
C ILE A 363 -28.90 25.31 -24.61
N GLU A 364 -29.71 25.21 -25.66
CA GLU A 364 -30.96 25.96 -25.82
C GLU A 364 -32.03 25.49 -24.84
#